data_AF-A0A970P881-F1
#
_entry.id   AF-A0A970P881-F1
#
_cell.length_a   1.000
_cell.length_b   1.000
_cell.length_c   1.000
_cell.angle_alpha   90.00
_cell.angle_beta   90.00
_cell.angle_gamma   90.00
#
_symmetry.space_group_name_H-M   'P 1'
#
loop_
_entity.id
_entity.type
_entity.pdbx_description
1 polymer ?
#
loop_
_entity_poly.entity_id
_entity_poly.type
_entity_poly.pdbx_seq_one_letter_code
_entity_poly.pdbx_strand_id
1 'polypeptide(L)'
;MAVFFKTHIEAAKLLKQKLTETKRKLDAIEERFVTGEIDRNLYDKFRPKYEKECFEIEQELGKTGGYKSNLAKVVNFAAKVCLNPLILWGKFIFFSNSANGKGFEKTKKRGFHQN
;
A
#
# COMPACT_ATOMS: atom_id res chain seq x y z
N MET A 1 9.44 3.35 -14.46
CA MET A 1 8.33 3.25 -13.46
C MET A 1 7.29 2.19 -13.81
N ALA A 2 6.72 2.15 -15.02
CA ALA A 2 5.71 1.15 -15.38
C ALA A 2 6.19 -0.31 -15.25
N VAL A 3 7.44 -0.58 -15.67
CA VAL A 3 8.06 -1.91 -15.56
C VAL A 3 8.14 -2.37 -14.11
N PHE A 4 8.60 -1.51 -13.19
CA PHE A 4 8.73 -1.79 -11.77
C PHE A 4 7.41 -2.28 -11.14
N PHE A 5 6.31 -1.55 -11.35
CA PHE A 5 5.00 -1.95 -10.82
C PHE A 5 4.48 -3.24 -11.44
N LYS A 6 4.70 -3.44 -12.75
CA LYS A 6 4.34 -4.69 -13.43
C LYS A 6 5.08 -5.88 -12.82
N THR A 7 6.38 -5.76 -12.56
CA THR A 7 7.19 -6.81 -11.93
C THR A 7 6.68 -7.17 -10.54
N HIS A 8 6.33 -6.19 -9.71
CA HIS A 8 5.78 -6.45 -8.36
C HIS A 8 4.37 -7.08 -8.39
N ILE A 9 3.53 -6.70 -9.35
CA ILE A 9 2.21 -7.31 -9.55
C ILE A 9 2.36 -8.78 -9.98
N GLU A 10 3.26 -9.05 -10.92
CA GLU A 10 3.56 -10.42 -11.38
C GLU A 10 4.18 -11.27 -10.27
N ALA A 11 5.13 -10.75 -9.51
CA ALA A 11 5.71 -11.42 -8.35
C ALA A 11 4.64 -11.76 -7.30
N ALA A 12 3.76 -10.82 -6.97
CA ALA A 12 2.65 -11.08 -6.05
C ALA A 12 1.67 -12.14 -6.58
N LYS A 13 1.45 -12.19 -7.90
CA LYS A 13 0.62 -13.23 -8.54
C LYS A 13 1.26 -14.61 -8.41
N LEU A 14 2.57 -14.71 -8.67
CA LEU A 14 3.33 -15.95 -8.52
C LEU A 14 3.33 -16.44 -7.06
N LEU A 15 3.53 -15.54 -6.10
CA LEU A 15 3.47 -15.88 -4.67
C LEU A 15 2.09 -16.40 -4.26
N LYS A 16 1.00 -15.81 -4.76
CA LYS A 16 -0.36 -16.33 -4.52
C LYS A 16 -0.60 -17.71 -5.12
N GLN A 17 -0.06 -17.96 -6.32
CA GLN A 17 -0.13 -19.29 -6.94
C GLN A 17 0.61 -20.32 -6.10
N LYS A 18 1.85 -20.01 -5.69
CA LYS A 18 2.64 -20.87 -4.79
C LYS A 18 1.92 -21.15 -3.48
N LEU A 19 1.35 -20.13 -2.83
CA LEU A 19 0.55 -20.29 -1.62
C LEU A 19 -0.60 -21.29 -1.83
N THR A 20 -1.32 -21.17 -2.95
CA THR A 20 -2.45 -22.06 -3.27
C THR A 20 -1.97 -23.50 -3.48
N GLU A 21 -0.84 -23.70 -4.15
CA GLU A 21 -0.23 -25.01 -4.32
C GLU A 21 0.24 -25.61 -3.00
N THR A 22 0.85 -24.82 -2.12
CA THR A 22 1.32 -25.26 -0.81
C THR A 22 0.15 -25.62 0.11
N LYS A 23 -0.96 -24.86 0.07
CA LYS A 23 -2.19 -25.23 0.78
C LYS A 23 -2.77 -26.55 0.27
N ARG A 24 -2.83 -26.76 -1.06
CA ARG A 24 -3.26 -28.05 -1.63
C ARG A 24 -2.38 -29.22 -1.19
N LYS A 25 -1.06 -29.02 -1.06
CA LYS A 25 -0.15 -30.06 -0.54
C LYS A 25 -0.42 -30.37 0.93
N LEU A 26 -0.78 -29.36 1.72
CA LEU A 26 -1.16 -29.52 3.12
C LEU A 26 -2.47 -30.31 3.24
N ASP A 27 -3.50 -29.92 2.48
CA ASP A 27 -4.79 -30.62 2.40
C ASP A 27 -4.58 -32.10 1.99
N ALA A 28 -3.77 -32.35 0.97
CA ALA A 28 -3.49 -33.71 0.50
C ALA A 28 -2.77 -34.58 1.55
N ILE A 29 -1.92 -33.99 2.40
CA ILE A 29 -1.25 -34.71 3.49
C ILE A 29 -2.23 -34.98 4.63
N GLU A 30 -3.15 -34.07 4.92
CA GLU A 30 -4.23 -34.29 5.87
C GLU A 30 -5.17 -35.41 5.41
N GLU A 31 -5.61 -35.41 4.15
CA GLU A 31 -6.44 -36.46 3.56
C GLU A 31 -5.75 -37.83 3.61
N ARG A 32 -4.45 -37.89 3.27
CA ARG A 32 -3.67 -39.13 3.33
C ARG A 32 -3.47 -39.64 4.75
N PHE A 33 -3.32 -38.74 5.72
CA PHE A 33 -3.23 -39.11 7.13
C PHE A 33 -4.55 -39.69 7.64
N VAL A 34 -5.68 -39.07 7.31
CA VAL A 34 -7.02 -39.55 7.69
C VAL A 34 -7.35 -40.89 7.02
N THR A 35 -6.93 -41.08 5.77
CA THR A 35 -7.10 -42.34 5.02
C THR A 35 -6.17 -43.46 5.53
N GLY A 36 -5.19 -43.13 6.38
CA GLY A 36 -4.22 -44.07 6.91
C GLY A 36 -3.12 -44.47 5.93
N GLU A 37 -2.96 -43.72 4.82
CA GLU A 37 -1.90 -43.93 3.84
C GLU A 37 -0.52 -43.51 4.39
N ILE A 38 -0.50 -42.62 5.38
CA ILE A 38 0.73 -42.13 6.03
C ILE A 38 0.63 -42.24 7.55
N ASP A 39 1.77 -42.55 8.18
CA ASP A 39 1.89 -42.61 9.64
C ASP A 39 2.00 -41.20 10.25
N ARG A 40 1.59 -41.06 11.52
CA ARG A 40 1.63 -39.83 12.31
C ARG A 40 3.03 -39.21 12.34
N ASN A 41 4.08 -40.03 12.40
CA ASN A 41 5.47 -39.55 12.34
C ASN A 41 5.78 -38.79 11.03
N LEU A 42 5.19 -39.21 9.92
CA LEU A 42 5.38 -38.54 8.62
C LEU A 42 4.57 -37.26 8.56
N TYR A 43 3.32 -37.31 9.03
CA TYR A 43 2.45 -36.14 9.14
C TYR A 43 3.09 -35.03 9.98
N ASP A 44 3.54 -35.35 11.20
CA ASP A 44 4.16 -34.40 12.14
C ASP A 44 5.48 -33.81 11.61
N LYS A 45 6.18 -34.52 10.71
CA LYS A 45 7.42 -34.03 10.08
C LYS A 45 7.17 -33.05 8.94
N PHE A 46 6.09 -33.24 8.18
CA PHE A 46 5.83 -32.51 6.94
C PHE A 46 4.81 -31.38 7.09
N ARG A 47 3.77 -31.57 7.91
CA ARG A 47 2.78 -30.53 8.22
C ARG A 47 3.40 -29.19 8.65
N PRO A 48 4.29 -29.12 9.68
CA PRO A 48 4.84 -27.84 10.13
C PRO A 48 5.72 -27.17 9.07
N LYS A 49 6.28 -27.93 8.11
CA LYS A 49 7.05 -27.35 7.00
C LYS A 49 6.14 -26.60 6.04
N TYR A 50 5.01 -27.21 5.66
CA TYR A 50 4.04 -26.59 4.77
C TYR A 50 3.30 -25.44 5.44
N GLU A 51 2.99 -25.54 6.73
CA GLU A 51 2.43 -24.41 7.51
C GLU A 51 3.41 -23.24 7.58
N LYS A 52 4.68 -23.51 7.87
CA LYS A 52 5.72 -22.48 7.91
C LYS A 52 5.92 -21.82 6.53
N GLU A 53 5.96 -22.61 5.46
CA GLU A 53 6.08 -22.09 4.09
C GLU A 53 4.86 -21.22 3.72
N CYS A 54 3.64 -21.64 4.07
CA CYS A 54 2.44 -20.81 3.90
C CYS A 54 2.55 -19.49 4.66
N PHE A 55 2.98 -19.54 5.92
CA PHE A 55 3.15 -18.34 6.75
C PHE A 55 4.19 -17.37 6.18
N GLU A 56 5.32 -17.88 5.70
CA GLU A 56 6.37 -17.07 5.08
C GLU A 56 5.87 -16.38 3.80
N ILE A 57 5.17 -17.11 2.93
CA ILE A 57 4.59 -16.55 1.70
C ILE A 57 3.51 -15.51 2.02
N GLU A 58 2.66 -15.74 3.03
CA GLU A 58 1.66 -14.77 3.49
C GLU A 58 2.30 -13.50 4.05
N GLN A 59 3.40 -13.64 4.80
CA GLN A 59 4.15 -12.49 5.30
C GLN A 59 4.77 -11.67 4.15
N GLU A 60 5.31 -12.33 3.13
CA GLU A 60 5.88 -11.67 1.95
C GLU A 60 4.80 -10.94 1.11
N LEU A 61 3.62 -11.56 0.96
CA LEU A 61 2.46 -10.90 0.36
C LEU A 61 1.99 -9.68 1.17
N GLY A 62 2.01 -9.76 2.50
CA GLY A 62 1.68 -8.66 3.40
C GLY A 62 2.59 -7.45 3.22
N LYS A 63 3.91 -7.66 3.08
CA LYS A 63 4.89 -6.60 2.80
C LYS A 63 4.59 -5.88 1.48
N THR A 64 4.13 -6.61 0.47
CA THR A 64 3.75 -6.04 -0.83
C THR A 64 2.46 -5.18 -0.75
N GLY A 65 1.62 -5.37 0.26
CA GLY A 65 0.41 -4.57 0.49
C GLY A 65 0.69 -3.10 0.82
N GLY A 66 1.84 -2.79 1.44
CA GLY A 66 2.21 -1.42 1.84
C GLY A 66 2.26 -0.44 0.66
N TYR A 67 2.73 -0.89 -0.51
CA TYR A 67 2.85 -0.06 -1.72
C TYR A 67 1.50 0.41 -2.25
N LYS A 68 0.43 -0.40 -2.12
CA LYS A 68 -0.92 -0.02 -2.56
C LYS A 68 -1.46 1.15 -1.73
N SER A 69 -1.21 1.16 -0.42
CA SER A 69 -1.69 2.22 0.47
C SER A 69 -1.03 3.56 0.19
N ASN A 70 0.28 3.57 -0.07
CA ASN A 70 1.00 4.79 -0.42
C ASN A 70 0.62 5.31 -1.80
N LEU A 71 0.42 4.41 -2.77
CA LEU A 71 -0.08 4.81 -4.09
C LEU A 71 -1.48 5.43 -3.99
N ALA A 72 -2.40 4.80 -3.25
CA ALA A 72 -3.74 5.35 -3.03
C ALA A 72 -3.70 6.73 -2.35
N LYS A 73 -2.80 6.94 -1.39
CA LYS A 73 -2.59 8.26 -0.77
C LYS A 73 -2.13 9.30 -1.79
N VAL A 74 -1.15 8.97 -2.63
CA VAL A 74 -0.62 9.87 -3.66
C VAL A 74 -1.68 10.20 -4.71
N VAL A 75 -2.43 9.20 -5.18
CA VAL A 75 -3.53 9.40 -6.14
C VAL A 75 -4.63 10.28 -5.53
N ASN A 76 -5.05 10.01 -4.30
CA ASN A 76 -6.05 10.83 -3.61
C ASN A 76 -5.56 12.26 -3.37
N PHE A 77 -4.27 12.42 -3.04
CA PHE A 77 -3.66 13.74 -2.90
C PHE A 77 -3.68 14.49 -4.24
N ALA A 78 -3.18 13.87 -5.31
CA ALA A 78 -3.18 14.44 -6.65
C ALA A 78 -4.60 14.81 -7.12
N ALA A 79 -5.58 13.93 -6.92
CA ALA A 79 -6.98 14.19 -7.24
C ALA A 79 -7.52 15.40 -6.47
N LYS A 80 -7.25 15.51 -5.15
CA LYS A 80 -7.65 16.67 -4.33
C LYS A 80 -7.02 17.98 -4.82
N VAL A 81 -5.76 17.93 -5.24
CA VAL A 81 -5.05 19.09 -5.79
C VAL A 81 -5.67 19.52 -7.12
N CYS A 82 -5.94 18.58 -8.03
CA CYS A 82 -6.56 18.85 -9.33
C CYS A 82 -8.00 19.35 -9.22
N LEU A 83 -8.76 18.90 -8.21
CA LEU A 83 -10.14 19.33 -7.98
C LEU A 83 -10.24 20.71 -7.34
N ASN A 84 -9.19 21.17 -6.64
CA ASN A 84 -9.20 22.46 -5.93
C ASN A 84 -7.92 23.26 -6.19
N PRO A 85 -7.64 23.64 -7.45
CA PRO A 85 -6.43 24.38 -7.78
C PRO A 85 -6.38 25.70 -7.00
N LEU A 86 -7.49 26.45 -6.92
CA LEU A 86 -7.55 27.73 -6.20
C LEU A 86 -7.17 27.63 -4.71
N ILE A 87 -7.48 26.52 -4.03
CA ILE A 87 -7.10 26.29 -2.62
C ILE A 87 -5.58 26.09 -2.50
N LEU A 88 -4.96 25.42 -3.46
CA LEU A 88 -3.51 25.23 -3.50
C LEU A 88 -2.78 26.56 -3.71
N TRP A 89 -3.29 27.39 -4.63
CA TRP A 89 -2.72 28.71 -4.93
C TRP A 89 -2.82 29.64 -3.73
N GLY A 90 -3.96 29.65 -3.01
CA GLY A 90 -4.11 30.40 -1.76
C GLY A 90 -3.14 29.95 -0.66
N LYS A 91 -2.94 28.64 -0.50
CA LYS A 91 -1.95 28.08 0.44
C LYS A 91 -0.52 28.45 0.06
N PHE A 92 -0.18 28.42 -1.22
CA PHE A 92 1.14 28.79 -1.72
C PHE A 92 1.43 30.27 -1.45
N ILE A 93 0.46 31.16 -1.69
CA ILE A 93 0.57 32.59 -1.38
C ILE A 93 0.73 32.82 0.13
N PHE A 94 -0.04 32.12 0.97
CA PHE A 94 0.07 32.23 2.43
C PHE A 94 1.43 31.74 2.95
N PHE A 95 1.92 30.60 2.47
CA PHE A 95 3.24 30.08 2.86
C PHE A 95 4.39 30.94 2.33
N SER A 96 4.26 31.49 1.12
CA SER A 96 5.25 32.44 0.57
C SER A 96 5.30 33.72 1.40
N ASN A 97 4.15 34.26 1.82
CA ASN A 97 4.09 35.42 2.69
C ASN A 97 4.53 35.13 4.14
N SER A 98 4.34 33.91 4.64
CA SER A 98 4.81 33.49 5.96
C SER A 98 6.32 33.21 5.99
N ALA A 99 6.91 32.76 4.88
CA ALA A 99 8.35 32.61 4.72
C ALA A 99 9.04 33.97 4.49
N ASN A 100 8.34 34.89 3.83
CA ASN A 100 8.75 36.28 3.66
C ASN A 100 8.25 37.14 4.82
N GLY A 101 8.61 36.78 6.05
CA GLY A 101 8.33 37.56 7.25
C GLY A 101 9.00 38.94 7.18
N LYS A 102 8.36 39.88 6.48
CA LYS A 102 8.36 41.35 6.63
C LYS A 102 7.62 41.98 5.45
N GLY A 103 6.51 42.67 5.77
CA GLY A 103 6.06 43.82 4.99
C GLY A 103 4.74 43.65 4.26
N PHE A 104 3.62 43.73 4.98
CA PHE A 104 2.41 44.31 4.40
C PHE A 104 1.64 45.12 5.44
N GLU A 105 2.30 46.18 5.92
CA GLU A 105 1.62 47.30 6.53
C GLU A 105 1.60 48.43 5.49
N LYS A 106 0.55 48.44 4.65
CA LYS A 106 0.02 49.61 3.92
C LYS A 106 -1.01 49.17 2.88
N THR A 107 -2.27 49.00 3.28
CA THR A 107 -3.45 49.35 2.45
C THR A 107 -4.70 49.46 3.34
N LYS A 108 -4.67 50.38 4.32
CA LYS A 108 -5.91 50.84 4.96
C LYS A 108 -5.89 52.34 5.29
N LYS A 109 -5.49 53.17 4.32
CA LYS A 109 -5.74 54.64 4.33
C LYS A 109 -5.71 55.23 2.91
N ARG A 110 -6.78 55.01 2.14
CA ARG A 110 -7.36 55.96 1.16
C ARG A 110 -8.84 55.59 1.14
N GLY A 111 -9.66 56.20 1.98
CA GLY A 111 -10.10 57.57 1.77
C GLY A 111 -11.31 57.52 0.84
N PHE A 112 -12.46 57.13 1.40
CA PHE A 112 -13.75 57.54 0.86
C PHE A 112 -13.76 59.06 0.91
N HIS A 113 -13.67 59.70 -0.26
CA HIS A 113 -14.24 61.01 -0.48
C HIS A 113 -14.94 60.93 -1.84
N GLN A 114 -16.24 60.65 -1.77
CA GLN A 114 -17.17 61.05 -2.81
C GLN A 114 -17.29 62.57 -2.70
N ASN A 115 -17.01 63.26 -3.80
CA ASN A 115 -17.70 64.48 -4.21
C ASN A 115 -18.19 64.22 -5.64
#